data_AF-A0A946XK97-F1
#
_entry.id   AF-A0A946XK97-F1
#
_cell.length_a   1.000
_cell.length_b   1.000
_cell.length_c   1.000
_cell.angle_alpha   90.00
_cell.angle_beta   90.00
_cell.angle_gamma   90.00
#
_symmetry.space_group_name_H-M   'P 1'
#
loop_
_entity.id
_entity.type
_entity.pdbx_description
1 polymer ?
#
loop_
_entity_poly.entity_id
_entity_poly.type
_entity_poly.pdbx_seq_one_letter_code
_entity_poly.pdbx_strand_id
1 'polypeptide(L)'
;MNLPDKWKPSKVRALEFMTAYPSAKMEEVAEEAGVTKSTIHLWMRDPEFVEVFYQKYMVSFGSKLPSILNAMIREAEAGNVQAGRLILEHSGKLIKRVEINNTKSPFEKFLGQNVYEAEEAEFTVMPEKPIYERKIKPKTKAQEKAELRKLENAMEKRRESAKWRTRAIRAGVEVLSQGRKTPNQIKEWREKVVKSENTEILP
;
A
#
# COMPACT_ATOMS: atom_id res chain seq x y z
N MET A 1 -26.60 -11.24 -5.55
CA MET A 1 -25.21 -10.82 -5.26
C MET A 1 -25.02 -10.95 -3.76
N ASN A 2 -23.98 -11.65 -3.32
CA ASN A 2 -23.65 -11.69 -1.89
C ASN A 2 -22.95 -10.38 -1.55
N LEU A 3 -23.71 -9.36 -1.16
CA LEU A 3 -23.11 -8.25 -0.43
C LEU A 3 -22.68 -8.79 0.93
N PRO A 4 -21.48 -8.45 1.44
CA PRO A 4 -21.11 -8.83 2.79
C PRO A 4 -22.10 -8.24 3.79
N ASP A 5 -22.78 -9.08 4.58
CA ASP A 5 -23.83 -8.70 5.55
C ASP A 5 -23.38 -7.68 6.61
N LYS A 6 -22.08 -7.36 6.68
CA LYS A 6 -21.47 -6.50 7.70
C LYS A 6 -21.21 -5.06 7.24
N TRP A 7 -21.62 -4.66 6.04
CA TRP A 7 -21.29 -3.33 5.55
C TRP A 7 -22.28 -2.26 6.03
N LYS A 8 -21.72 -1.10 6.42
CA LYS A 8 -22.51 0.07 6.80
C LYS A 8 -23.36 0.54 5.61
N PRO A 9 -24.60 1.04 5.82
CA PRO A 9 -25.46 1.55 4.75
C PRO A 9 -24.76 2.59 3.85
N SER A 10 -23.96 3.48 4.43
CA SER A 10 -23.15 4.46 3.69
C SER A 10 -22.15 3.83 2.72
N LYS A 11 -21.54 2.68 3.08
CA LYS A 11 -20.58 1.95 2.22
C LYS A 11 -21.31 1.34 1.01
N VAL A 12 -22.52 0.83 1.23
CA VAL A 12 -23.39 0.30 0.17
C VAL A 12 -23.87 1.43 -0.75
N ARG A 13 -24.28 2.57 -0.19
CA ARG A 13 -24.74 3.72 -0.98
C ARG A 13 -23.64 4.30 -1.86
N ALA A 14 -22.42 4.44 -1.32
CA ALA A 14 -21.25 4.84 -2.11
C ALA A 14 -21.00 3.88 -3.27
N LEU A 15 -21.08 2.57 -3.01
CA LEU A 15 -20.88 1.54 -4.03
C LEU A 15 -21.94 1.64 -5.14
N GLU A 16 -23.21 1.79 -4.79
CA GLU A 16 -24.30 2.00 -5.75
C GLU A 16 -24.06 3.21 -6.63
N PHE A 17 -23.76 4.35 -6.02
CA PHE A 17 -23.54 5.59 -6.74
C PHE A 17 -22.35 5.49 -7.70
N MET A 18 -21.22 4.93 -7.25
CA MET A 18 -20.06 4.69 -8.11
C MET A 18 -20.35 3.73 -9.27
N THR A 19 -21.21 2.71 -9.07
CA THR A 19 -21.57 1.78 -10.15
C THR A 19 -22.52 2.39 -11.18
N ALA A 20 -23.39 3.30 -10.74
CA ALA A 20 -24.29 4.04 -11.63
C ALA A 20 -23.53 5.12 -12.42
N TYR A 21 -22.58 5.79 -11.76
CA TYR A 21 -21.79 6.89 -12.32
C TYR A 21 -20.28 6.64 -12.19
N PRO A 22 -19.69 5.81 -13.07
CA PRO A 22 -18.26 5.48 -13.02
C PRO A 22 -17.33 6.68 -13.20
N SER A 23 -17.83 7.76 -13.81
CA SER A 23 -17.10 9.01 -14.04
C SER A 23 -17.28 10.05 -12.93
N ALA A 24 -18.07 9.74 -11.89
CA ALA A 24 -18.32 10.66 -10.79
C ALA A 24 -17.03 10.99 -10.02
N LYS A 25 -16.93 12.22 -9.52
CA LYS A 25 -15.80 12.61 -8.68
C LYS A 25 -15.95 12.00 -7.30
N MET A 26 -14.82 11.68 -6.65
CA MET A 26 -14.82 11.12 -5.30
C MET A 26 -15.44 12.05 -4.25
N GLU A 27 -15.54 13.35 -4.54
CA GLU A 27 -16.24 14.35 -3.73
C GLU A 27 -17.75 14.14 -3.78
N GLU A 28 -18.32 13.99 -4.97
CA GLU A 28 -19.75 13.72 -5.19
C GLU A 28 -20.17 12.39 -4.57
N VAL A 29 -19.32 11.35 -4.70
CA VAL A 29 -19.52 10.04 -4.06
C VAL A 29 -19.59 10.16 -2.53
N ALA A 30 -18.75 11.02 -1.96
CA ALA A 30 -18.67 11.21 -0.53
C ALA A 30 -19.88 11.98 0.02
N GLU A 31 -20.34 13.01 -0.71
CA GLU A 31 -21.57 13.74 -0.42
C GLU A 31 -22.80 12.83 -0.44
N GLU A 32 -22.97 12.04 -1.50
CA GLU A 32 -24.10 11.11 -1.63
C GLU A 32 -24.09 10.00 -0.56
N ALA A 33 -22.90 9.54 -0.16
CA ALA A 33 -22.76 8.52 0.85
C ALA A 33 -22.80 9.07 2.30
N GLY A 34 -22.81 10.39 2.47
CA GLY A 34 -22.80 11.06 3.77
C GLY A 34 -21.50 10.83 4.56
N VAL A 35 -20.36 10.70 3.88
CA VAL A 35 -19.05 10.44 4.50
C VAL A 35 -17.99 11.40 3.99
N THR A 36 -16.82 11.42 4.62
CA THR A 36 -15.69 12.23 4.13
C THR A 36 -15.01 11.56 2.93
N LYS A 37 -14.43 12.36 2.04
CA LYS A 37 -13.61 11.89 0.91
C LYS A 37 -12.51 10.92 1.34
N SER A 38 -11.88 11.18 2.49
CA SER A 38 -10.86 10.30 3.08
C SER A 38 -11.38 8.90 3.38
N THR A 39 -12.65 8.77 3.80
CA THR A 39 -13.31 7.50 4.07
C THR A 39 -13.51 6.70 2.79
N ILE A 40 -13.92 7.34 1.69
CA ILE A 40 -14.03 6.67 0.38
C ILE A 40 -12.66 6.17 -0.09
N HIS A 41 -11.61 6.99 0.03
CA HIS A 41 -10.25 6.56 -0.30
C HIS A 41 -9.75 5.39 0.56
N LEU A 42 -10.18 5.32 1.82
CA LEU A 42 -9.87 4.18 2.68
C LEU A 42 -10.57 2.91 2.19
N TRP A 43 -11.85 2.99 1.81
CA TRP A 43 -12.58 1.85 1.24
C TRP A 43 -12.00 1.39 -0.09
N MET A 44 -11.52 2.29 -0.94
CA MET A 44 -10.86 1.92 -2.20
C MET A 44 -9.52 1.20 -2.03
N ARG A 45 -8.97 1.14 -0.80
CA ARG A 45 -7.79 0.34 -0.47
C ARG A 45 -8.14 -1.05 0.07
N ASP A 46 -9.40 -1.26 0.43
CA ASP A 46 -9.92 -2.51 0.95
C ASP A 46 -10.20 -3.47 -0.22
N PRO A 47 -9.48 -4.61 -0.34
CA PRO A 47 -9.65 -5.54 -1.45
C PRO A 47 -11.08 -6.06 -1.59
N GLU A 48 -11.77 -6.30 -0.46
CA GLU A 48 -13.14 -6.80 -0.44
C GLU A 48 -14.09 -5.78 -1.09
N PHE A 49 -13.88 -4.48 -0.82
CA PHE A 49 -14.69 -3.42 -1.39
C PHE A 49 -14.50 -3.27 -2.89
N VAL A 50 -13.25 -3.32 -3.34
CA VAL A 50 -12.90 -3.21 -4.76
C VAL A 50 -13.45 -4.40 -5.56
N GLU A 51 -13.41 -5.60 -5.00
CA GLU A 51 -13.93 -6.81 -5.65
C GLU A 51 -15.45 -6.71 -5.86
N VAL A 52 -16.22 -6.38 -4.82
CA VAL A 52 -17.67 -6.24 -4.93
C VAL A 52 -18.04 -5.08 -5.86
N PHE A 53 -17.29 -3.97 -5.83
CA PHE A 53 -17.48 -2.86 -6.75
C PHE A 53 -17.30 -3.32 -8.20
N TYR A 54 -16.22 -4.06 -8.49
CA TYR A 54 -15.94 -4.59 -9.81
C TYR A 54 -17.04 -5.55 -10.28
N GLN A 55 -17.46 -6.50 -9.45
CA GLN A 55 -18.53 -7.43 -9.79
C GLN A 55 -19.84 -6.71 -10.13
N LYS A 56 -20.23 -5.72 -9.31
CA LYS A 56 -21.46 -4.95 -9.53
C LYS A 56 -21.36 -4.08 -10.79
N TYR A 57 -20.19 -3.48 -11.03
CA TYR A 57 -19.92 -2.72 -12.25
C TYR A 57 -19.92 -3.62 -13.50
N MET A 58 -19.41 -4.85 -13.44
CA MET A 58 -19.44 -5.77 -14.58
C MET A 58 -20.86 -6.15 -14.97
N VAL A 59 -21.77 -6.31 -14.00
CA VAL A 59 -23.18 -6.57 -14.29
C VAL A 59 -23.84 -5.35 -14.97
N SER A 60 -23.57 -4.13 -14.50
CA SER A 60 -24.10 -2.92 -15.14
C SER A 60 -23.44 -2.60 -16.48
N PHE A 61 -22.18 -2.99 -16.68
CA PHE A 61 -21.48 -2.89 -17.95
C PHE A 61 -22.03 -3.88 -18.97
N GLY A 62 -22.36 -5.11 -18.54
CA GLY A 62 -22.96 -6.12 -19.39
C GLY A 62 -24.25 -5.65 -20.08
N SER A 63 -25.08 -4.84 -19.41
CA SER A 63 -26.28 -4.26 -20.02
C SER A 63 -25.99 -3.17 -21.06
N LYS A 64 -24.80 -2.57 -21.05
CA LYS A 64 -24.36 -1.57 -22.04
C LYS A 64 -23.73 -2.19 -23.29
N LEU A 65 -23.29 -3.46 -23.22
CA LEU A 65 -22.66 -4.15 -24.35
C LEU A 65 -23.49 -4.11 -25.65
N PRO A 66 -24.82 -4.34 -25.65
CA PRO A 66 -25.61 -4.26 -26.88
C PRO A 66 -25.54 -2.87 -27.54
N SER A 67 -25.58 -1.80 -26.73
CA SER A 67 -25.48 -0.43 -27.26
C SER A 67 -24.09 -0.14 -27.83
N ILE A 68 -23.03 -0.65 -27.20
CA ILE A 68 -21.66 -0.51 -27.69
C ILE A 68 -21.49 -1.27 -29.01
N LEU A 69 -21.99 -2.51 -29.09
CA LEU A 69 -21.99 -3.30 -30.31
C LEU A 69 -22.73 -2.59 -31.45
N ASN A 70 -23.91 -2.03 -31.20
CA ASN A 70 -24.65 -1.25 -32.20
C ASN A 70 -23.92 0.03 -32.64
N ALA A 71 -23.19 0.69 -31.74
CA ALA A 71 -22.34 1.81 -32.12
C ALA A 71 -21.17 1.36 -33.01
N MET A 72 -20.53 0.23 -32.67
CA MET A 72 -19.45 -0.32 -33.46
C MET A 72 -19.91 -0.82 -34.84
N ILE A 73 -21.13 -1.36 -34.96
CA ILE A 73 -21.69 -1.78 -36.26
C ILE A 73 -21.82 -0.58 -37.19
N ARG A 74 -22.36 0.54 -36.70
CA ARG A 74 -22.46 1.79 -37.48
C ARG A 74 -21.10 2.34 -37.90
N GLU A 75 -20.11 2.28 -37.02
CA GLU A 75 -18.73 2.66 -37.34
C GLU A 75 -18.12 1.74 -38.41
N ALA A 76 -18.37 0.44 -38.32
CA ALA A 76 -17.92 -0.52 -39.33
C ALA A 76 -18.57 -0.27 -40.70
N GLU A 77 -19.87 0.03 -40.73
CA GLU A 77 -20.61 0.43 -41.94
C GLU A 77 -20.07 1.72 -42.55
N ALA A 78 -19.60 2.66 -41.73
CA ALA A 78 -18.94 3.89 -42.16
C ALA A 78 -17.51 3.68 -42.70
N GLY A 79 -17.00 2.44 -42.74
CA GLY A 79 -15.68 2.10 -43.27
C GLY A 79 -14.58 1.92 -42.22
N ASN A 80 -14.91 1.91 -40.92
CA ASN A 80 -13.95 1.64 -39.87
C ASN A 80 -13.61 0.14 -39.78
N VAL A 81 -12.54 -0.28 -40.47
CA VAL A 81 -12.09 -1.68 -40.56
C VAL A 81 -11.79 -2.30 -39.19
N GLN A 82 -11.34 -1.50 -38.20
CA GLN A 82 -11.04 -2.01 -36.85
C GLN A 82 -12.32 -2.37 -36.10
N ALA A 83 -13.37 -1.56 -36.21
CA ALA A 83 -14.68 -1.87 -35.64
C ALA A 83 -15.28 -3.14 -36.27
N GLY A 84 -15.17 -3.28 -37.61
CA GLY A 84 -15.59 -4.47 -38.33
C GLY A 84 -14.85 -5.73 -37.88
N ARG A 85 -13.53 -5.65 -37.73
CA ARG A 85 -12.71 -6.74 -37.20
C ARG A 85 -13.15 -7.14 -35.80
N LEU A 86 -13.36 -6.19 -34.90
CA LEU A 86 -13.75 -6.43 -33.52
C LEU A 86 -15.12 -7.13 -33.41
N ILE A 87 -16.08 -6.76 -34.28
CA ILE A 87 -17.39 -7.42 -34.36
C ILE A 87 -17.27 -8.86 -34.88
N LEU A 88 -16.41 -9.10 -35.87
CA LEU A 88 -16.17 -10.44 -36.41
C LEU A 88 -15.45 -11.35 -35.39
N GLU A 89 -14.53 -10.80 -34.62
CA GLU A 89 -13.89 -11.50 -33.48
C GLU A 89 -14.93 -11.81 -32.39
N HIS A 90 -15.77 -10.84 -32.01
CA HIS A 90 -16.80 -11.02 -31.00
C HIS A 90 -17.87 -12.05 -31.41
N SER A 91 -18.28 -12.06 -32.68
CA SER A 91 -19.24 -13.03 -33.23
C SER A 91 -18.64 -14.41 -33.54
N GLY A 92 -17.32 -14.59 -33.34
CA GLY A 92 -16.60 -15.82 -33.65
C GLY A 92 -16.44 -16.11 -35.15
N LYS A 93 -16.84 -15.18 -36.02
CA LYS A 93 -16.71 -15.31 -37.49
C LYS A 93 -15.26 -15.15 -37.96
N LEU A 94 -14.44 -14.46 -37.17
CA LEU A 94 -12.99 -14.36 -37.39
C LEU A 94 -12.26 -15.08 -36.27
N ILE A 95 -11.80 -16.29 -36.56
CA ILE A 95 -11.02 -17.10 -35.62
C ILE A 95 -9.53 -16.83 -35.86
N LYS A 96 -8.84 -16.28 -34.86
CA LYS A 96 -7.39 -16.18 -34.89
C LYS A 96 -6.82 -17.57 -34.63
N ARG A 97 -6.38 -18.26 -35.68
CA ARG A 97 -5.61 -19.51 -35.53
C ARG A 97 -4.30 -19.19 -34.81
N VAL A 98 -4.18 -19.63 -33.56
CA VAL A 98 -2.91 -19.62 -32.83
C VAL A 98 -2.30 -21.00 -33.07
N GLU A 99 -1.36 -21.08 -34.01
CA GLU A 99 -0.52 -22.25 -34.14
C GLU A 99 0.42 -22.27 -32.92
N ILE A 100 0.02 -23.02 -31.89
CA ILE A 100 0.90 -23.33 -30.78
C ILE A 100 1.89 -24.36 -31.34
N ASN A 101 2.93 -23.86 -32.00
CA ASN A 101 4.16 -24.62 -32.11
C ASN A 101 4.60 -24.84 -30.67
N ASN A 102 4.35 -26.05 -30.16
CA ASN A 102 4.85 -26.53 -28.88
C ASN A 102 6.36 -26.56 -29.03
N THR A 103 6.97 -25.39 -28.85
CA THR A 103 8.36 -25.14 -29.15
C THR A 103 9.10 -25.85 -28.04
N LYS A 104 9.41 -27.12 -28.27
CA LYS A 104 10.45 -27.84 -27.53
C LYS A 104 11.55 -26.84 -27.28
N SER A 105 11.94 -26.69 -26.02
CA SER A 105 12.99 -25.74 -25.64
C SER A 105 14.18 -25.95 -26.59
N PRO A 106 14.90 -24.90 -27.03
CA PRO A 106 16.13 -25.10 -27.81
C PRO A 106 17.06 -26.16 -27.20
N PHE A 107 17.00 -26.30 -25.87
CA PHE A 107 17.68 -27.34 -25.10
C PHE A 107 17.13 -28.77 -25.33
N GLU A 108 15.82 -28.97 -25.40
CA GLU A 108 15.22 -30.28 -25.72
C GLU A 108 15.49 -30.70 -27.17
N LYS A 109 15.52 -29.73 -28.10
CA LYS A 109 15.92 -29.99 -29.49
C LYS A 109 17.40 -30.40 -29.59
N PHE A 110 18.25 -29.84 -28.74
CA PHE A 110 19.67 -30.17 -28.64
C PHE A 110 19.91 -31.53 -27.97
N LEU A 111 19.20 -31.85 -26.88
CA LEU A 111 19.27 -33.14 -26.19
C LEU A 111 18.75 -34.30 -27.04
N GLY A 112 17.70 -34.09 -27.84
CA GLY A 112 17.19 -35.13 -28.75
C GLY A 112 18.15 -35.52 -29.87
N GLN A 113 19.25 -34.80 -30.06
CA GLN A 113 20.25 -35.06 -31.11
C GLN A 113 21.45 -35.89 -30.62
N ASN A 114 21.65 -36.00 -29.29
CA ASN A 114 22.74 -36.75 -28.68
C ASN A 114 22.19 -37.60 -27.52
N VAL A 115 21.65 -38.77 -27.83
CA VAL A 115 21.25 -39.74 -26.80
C VAL A 115 22.46 -40.61 -26.46
N TYR A 116 23.18 -40.23 -25.39
CA TYR A 116 23.90 -41.20 -24.57
C TYR A 116 22.98 -41.54 -23.40
N GLU A 117 22.66 -42.82 -23.25
CA GLU A 117 21.94 -43.36 -22.10
C GLU A 117 22.79 -43.13 -20.85
N ALA A 118 22.30 -42.30 -19.93
CA ALA A 118 22.83 -42.21 -18.57
C ALA A 118 21.67 -42.48 -17.62
N GLU A 119 21.77 -43.62 -16.94
CA GLU A 119 20.87 -44.11 -15.91
C GLU A 119 20.76 -43.15 -14.72
N GLU A 120 19.65 -43.33 -14.01
CA GLU A 120 19.02 -42.48 -13.02
C GLU A 120 19.89 -42.13 -11.80
N ALA A 121 19.77 -40.87 -11.35
CA ALA A 121 19.88 -40.52 -9.94
C ALA A 121 18.93 -39.34 -9.65
N GLU A 122 17.75 -39.65 -9.11
CA GLU A 122 16.86 -38.65 -8.50
C GLU A 122 17.54 -38.06 -7.26
N PHE A 123 17.97 -36.80 -7.34
CA PHE A 123 18.22 -35.97 -6.16
C PHE A 123 17.34 -34.73 -6.27
N THR A 124 16.23 -34.71 -5.55
CA THR A 124 15.42 -33.49 -5.37
C THR A 124 16.17 -32.52 -4.45
N VAL A 125 17.05 -31.69 -5.04
CA VAL A 125 17.50 -30.45 -4.40
C VAL A 125 16.29 -29.51 -4.37
N MET A 126 15.71 -29.29 -3.20
CA MET A 126 14.76 -28.18 -3.05
C MET A 126 15.47 -26.89 -3.46
N PRO A 127 14.89 -26.06 -4.34
CA PRO A 127 15.53 -24.82 -4.76
C PRO A 127 15.74 -23.94 -3.53
N GLU A 128 17.00 -23.53 -3.29
CA GLU A 128 17.29 -22.51 -2.30
C GLU A 128 16.48 -21.26 -2.64
N LYS A 129 15.69 -20.78 -1.67
CA LYS A 129 14.87 -19.60 -1.86
C LYS A 129 15.82 -18.45 -2.20
N PRO A 130 15.69 -17.80 -3.37
CA PRO A 130 16.61 -16.75 -3.77
C PRO A 130 16.61 -15.66 -2.68
N ILE A 131 17.80 -15.34 -2.18
CA ILE A 131 17.99 -14.23 -1.25
C ILE A 131 17.79 -12.96 -2.06
N TYR A 132 16.57 -12.44 -2.03
CA TYR A 132 16.28 -11.14 -2.60
C TYR A 132 16.94 -10.07 -1.73
N GLU A 133 17.94 -9.37 -2.27
CA GLU A 133 18.37 -8.10 -1.70
C GLU A 133 17.15 -7.18 -1.63
N ARG A 134 16.73 -6.84 -0.41
CA ARG A 134 15.66 -5.85 -0.23
C ARG A 134 16.19 -4.55 -0.82
N LYS A 135 15.62 -4.11 -1.95
CA LYS A 135 15.92 -2.80 -2.54
C LYS A 135 15.51 -1.73 -1.53
N ILE A 136 16.46 -1.25 -0.72
CA ILE A 136 16.27 -0.15 0.21
C ILE A 136 16.07 1.08 -0.67
N LYS A 137 14.82 1.57 -0.76
CA LYS A 137 14.53 2.80 -1.49
C LYS A 137 15.33 3.94 -0.84
N PRO A 138 16.01 4.81 -1.63
CA PRO A 138 16.69 5.96 -1.06
C PRO A 138 15.67 6.83 -0.32
N LYS A 139 16.04 7.31 0.86
CA LYS A 139 15.17 8.19 1.66
C LYS A 139 14.93 9.48 0.88
N THR A 140 13.73 10.03 1.00
CA THR A 140 13.43 11.34 0.42
C THR A 140 14.04 12.45 1.27
N LYS A 141 14.36 13.61 0.67
CA LYS A 141 14.89 14.79 1.39
C LYS A 141 14.04 15.19 2.61
N ALA A 142 12.72 14.99 2.52
CA ALA A 142 11.80 15.26 3.62
C ALA A 142 11.98 14.28 4.80
N GLN A 143 12.21 13.00 4.51
CA GLN A 143 12.48 11.98 5.52
C GLN A 143 13.82 12.23 6.21
N GLU A 144 14.86 12.59 5.46
CA GLU A 144 16.18 12.95 6.01
C GLU A 144 16.08 14.15 6.96
N LYS A 145 15.38 15.21 6.56
CA LYS A 145 15.16 16.39 7.41
C LYS A 145 14.38 16.04 8.69
N ALA A 146 13.42 15.13 8.62
CA ALA A 146 12.67 14.67 9.79
C ALA A 146 13.55 13.85 10.75
N GLU A 147 14.46 13.03 10.23
CA GLU A 147 15.43 12.27 11.03
C GLU A 147 16.44 13.18 11.72
N LEU A 148 16.97 14.18 11.01
CA LEU A 148 17.85 15.20 11.60
C LEU A 148 17.18 15.93 12.77
N ARG A 149 15.93 16.38 12.59
CA ARG A 149 15.16 17.01 13.67
C ARG A 149 14.95 16.09 14.88
N LYS A 150 14.69 14.79 14.65
CA LYS A 150 14.56 13.80 15.74
C LYS A 150 15.88 13.64 16.50
N LEU A 151 17.00 13.61 15.76
CA LEU A 151 18.34 13.50 16.34
C LEU A 151 18.69 14.74 17.17
N GLU A 152 18.43 15.94 16.64
CA GLU A 152 18.64 17.21 17.35
C GLU A 152 17.84 17.28 18.66
N ASN A 153 16.54 16.97 18.61
CA ASN A 153 15.68 16.94 19.80
C ASN A 153 16.16 15.91 20.84
N ALA A 154 16.68 14.76 20.40
CA ALA A 154 17.24 13.76 21.30
C ALA A 154 18.56 14.24 21.95
N MET A 155 19.42 14.89 21.16
CA MET A 155 20.67 15.50 21.62
C MET A 155 20.43 16.63 22.63
N GLU A 156 19.44 17.48 22.38
CA GLU A 156 19.06 18.57 23.28
C GLU A 156 18.59 18.04 24.64
N LYS A 157 17.67 17.07 24.65
CA LYS A 157 17.22 16.42 25.89
C LYS A 157 18.37 15.78 26.68
N ARG A 158 19.34 15.17 25.99
CA ARG A 158 20.55 14.61 26.62
C ARG A 158 21.41 15.72 27.25
N ARG A 159 21.62 16.83 26.55
CA ARG A 159 22.37 17.99 27.05
C ARG A 159 21.70 18.61 28.28
N GLU A 160 20.39 18.81 28.24
CA GLU A 160 19.62 19.31 29.39
C GLU A 160 19.73 18.36 30.59
N SER A 161 19.55 17.05 30.36
CA SER A 161 19.70 16.07 31.43
C SER A 161 21.10 16.09 32.03
N ALA A 162 22.14 16.26 31.23
CA ALA A 162 23.51 16.37 31.72
C ALA A 162 23.69 17.63 32.58
N LYS A 163 23.20 18.79 32.11
CA LYS A 163 23.24 20.06 32.87
C LYS A 163 22.61 19.91 34.25
N TRP A 164 21.43 19.28 34.34
CA TRP A 164 20.76 19.06 35.62
C TRP A 164 21.52 18.12 36.55
N ARG A 165 22.19 17.08 36.03
CA ARG A 165 23.05 16.21 36.85
C ARG A 165 24.25 16.96 37.40
N THR A 166 24.91 17.78 36.59
CA THR A 166 26.03 18.62 37.04
C THR A 166 25.60 19.63 38.11
N ARG A 167 24.42 20.24 37.95
CA ARG A 167 23.82 21.13 38.96
C ARG A 167 23.53 20.41 40.28
N ALA A 168 22.91 19.23 40.22
CA ALA A 168 22.61 18.45 41.41
C ALA A 168 23.88 18.05 42.18
N ILE A 169 24.93 17.61 41.46
CA ILE A 169 26.24 17.29 42.07
C ILE A 169 26.84 18.53 42.74
N ARG A 170 26.74 19.71 42.10
CA ARG A 170 27.25 20.96 42.68
C ARG A 170 26.51 21.36 43.96
N ALA A 171 25.18 21.25 43.95
CA ALA A 171 24.34 21.61 45.09
C ALA A 171 24.20 20.51 46.16
N GLY A 172 25.01 19.44 46.06
CA GLY A 172 25.00 18.33 47.02
C GLY A 172 23.74 17.44 47.02
N VAL A 173 22.89 17.52 45.99
CA VAL A 173 21.67 16.72 45.87
C VAL A 173 21.95 15.42 45.13
N GLU A 174 21.47 14.29 45.67
CA GLU A 174 21.62 12.98 45.02
C GLU A 174 21.05 12.97 43.59
N VAL A 175 21.83 12.38 42.69
CA VAL A 175 21.42 12.21 41.30
C VAL A 175 20.27 11.20 41.24
N LEU A 176 19.25 11.56 40.48
CA LEU A 176 18.14 10.68 40.16
C LEU A 176 18.61 9.27 39.71
N SER A 177 18.08 8.23 40.38
CA SER A 177 18.30 6.80 40.06
C SER A 177 18.15 6.45 38.58
N GLN A 178 18.87 5.43 38.09
CA GLN A 178 18.70 4.94 36.72
C GLN A 178 17.34 4.26 36.55
N GLY A 179 16.63 4.53 35.44
CA GLY A 179 15.33 3.93 35.12
C GLY A 179 14.28 4.91 34.60
N ARG A 180 13.07 4.41 34.32
CA ARG A 180 11.93 5.23 33.87
C ARG A 180 11.35 6.01 35.05
N LYS A 181 11.31 7.34 34.92
CA LYS A 181 10.75 8.24 35.93
C LYS A 181 9.48 8.89 35.42
N THR A 182 8.54 9.12 36.31
CA THR A 182 7.34 9.89 35.97
C THR A 182 7.70 11.37 35.82
N PRO A 183 6.96 12.14 35.00
CA PRO A 183 7.19 13.58 34.85
C PRO A 183 7.14 14.35 36.18
N ASN A 184 6.25 13.96 37.09
CA ASN A 184 6.12 14.60 38.41
C ASN A 184 7.37 14.40 39.27
N GLN A 185 7.91 13.17 39.33
CA GLN A 185 9.16 12.88 40.06
C GLN A 185 10.34 13.70 39.53
N ILE A 186 10.42 13.92 38.21
CA ILE A 186 11.46 14.76 37.61
C ILE A 186 11.27 16.23 38.02
N LYS A 187 10.02 16.72 38.06
CA LYS A 187 9.71 18.09 38.45
C LYS A 187 10.07 18.35 39.92
N GLU A 188 9.63 17.48 40.83
CA GLU A 188 9.94 17.56 42.26
C GLU A 188 11.46 17.55 42.50
N TRP A 189 12.20 16.70 41.80
CA TRP A 189 13.66 16.67 41.92
C TRP A 189 14.32 17.95 41.40
N ARG A 190 13.86 18.50 40.26
CA ARG A 190 14.36 19.80 39.76
C ARG A 190 14.09 20.92 40.75
N GLU A 191 12.91 20.95 41.38
CA GLU A 191 12.57 21.92 42.42
C GLU A 191 13.46 21.78 43.66
N LYS A 192 13.79 20.55 44.07
CA LYS A 192 14.75 20.30 45.17
C LYS A 192 16.13 20.85 44.86
N VAL A 193 16.66 20.60 43.65
CA VAL A 193 17.97 21.13 43.20
C VAL A 193 17.97 22.67 43.19
N VAL A 194 16.90 23.30 42.72
CA VAL A 194 16.80 24.78 42.73
C VAL A 194 16.71 25.33 44.15
N LYS A 195 15.98 24.67 45.05
CA LYS A 195 15.88 25.07 46.46
C LYS A 195 17.24 24.98 47.16
N SER A 196 17.97 23.89 46.97
CA SER A 196 19.31 23.70 47.56
C SER A 196 20.32 24.72 47.04
N GLU A 197 20.29 25.02 45.74
CA GLU A 197 21.12 26.09 45.14
C GLU A 197 20.80 27.46 45.75
N ASN A 198 19.53 27.78 46.01
CA ASN A 198 19.14 29.07 46.59
C ASN A 198 19.50 29.18 48.08
N THR A 199 19.47 28.08 48.84
CA THR A 199 19.88 28.07 50.26
C THR A 199 21.40 28.17 50.45
N GLU A 200 22.20 27.71 49.49
CA GLU A 200 23.66 27.90 49.50
C GLU A 200 24.09 29.35 49.20
N ILE A 201 23.20 30.19 48.67
CA ILE A 201 23.51 31.57 48.24
C ILE A 201 23.13 32.62 49.29
N LEU A 202 22.58 32.22 50.45
CA LEU A 202 22.30 33.13 51.57
C LEU A 202 23.30 32.92 52.72
N PRO A 203 24.40 33.69 52.78
CA PRO A 203 25.14 33.94 54.01
C PRO A 203 24.38 34.87 54.96
#